data_AF-A0ABD7DUV5-F1
#
_entry.id   AF-A0ABD7DUV5-F1
#
_cell.length_a   1.000
_cell.length_b   1.000
_cell.length_c   1.000
_cell.angle_alpha   90.00
_cell.angle_beta   90.00
_cell.angle_gamma   90.00
#
_symmetry.space_group_name_H-M   'P 1'
#
loop_
_entity.id
_entity.type
_entity.pdbx_description
1 polymer ?
#
loop_
_entity_poly.entity_id
_entity_poly.type
_entity_poly.pdbx_seq_one_letter_code
_entity_poly.pdbx_strand_id
1 'polypeptide(L)'
;MTTDTLRRIALVFLLGAPLAAQAQCPTGQVQVCLGACLCVPDPVRVREDGLNMAAARLEAWLLQSRQAALRAGTEPIPLMIRAQLAPFYDDALLDEVRFRVGITDEMDAATVMLQNPDVQAVTLVDVVVFRNADAAAEDAALWAHELWHVQQYREWGTDGFAQRYTRDFQSVEEPAYEIQARVRRALR
;
A
#
# COMPACT_ATOMS: atom_id res chain seq x y z
N MET A 1 54.45 49.80 -60.11
CA MET A 1 53.46 49.60 -61.19
C MET A 1 52.69 48.35 -60.81
N THR A 2 51.40 48.31 -60.49
CA THR A 2 50.24 49.16 -60.81
C THR A 2 49.17 49.01 -59.70
N THR A 3 48.31 50.03 -59.60
CA THR A 3 46.99 50.15 -58.93
C THR A 3 46.06 48.94 -59.23
N ASP A 4 44.95 48.63 -58.54
CA ASP A 4 43.87 49.46 -58.01
C ASP A 4 42.85 48.62 -57.20
N THR A 5 42.00 49.35 -56.48
CA THR A 5 40.84 49.06 -55.62
C THR A 5 39.76 48.07 -56.10
N LEU A 6 39.04 47.43 -55.15
CA LEU A 6 37.57 47.46 -54.96
C LEU A 6 36.99 46.19 -54.25
N ARG A 7 36.56 46.40 -53.00
CA ARG A 7 35.19 46.15 -52.50
C ARG A 7 34.49 44.84 -52.94
N ARG A 8 34.26 43.91 -51.99
CA ARG A 8 32.98 43.17 -51.83
C ARG A 8 32.95 42.25 -50.60
N ILE A 9 32.27 42.75 -49.56
CA ILE A 9 31.21 42.09 -48.78
C ILE A 9 31.50 40.68 -48.25
N ALA A 10 31.82 40.62 -46.96
CA ALA A 10 31.69 39.42 -46.14
C ALA A 10 30.19 39.04 -46.05
N LEU A 11 29.82 37.90 -46.61
CA LEU A 11 28.51 37.28 -46.39
C LEU A 11 28.67 36.24 -45.27
N VAL A 12 28.47 36.69 -44.02
CA VAL A 12 28.25 35.79 -42.89
C VAL A 12 26.85 35.20 -43.07
N PHE A 13 26.78 33.95 -43.52
CA PHE A 13 25.56 33.15 -43.43
C PHE A 13 25.32 32.81 -41.95
N LEU A 14 24.65 33.72 -41.24
CA LEU A 14 23.94 33.39 -40.01
C LEU A 14 22.78 32.47 -40.39
N LEU A 15 23.03 31.15 -40.35
CA LEU A 15 21.96 30.17 -40.25
C LEU A 15 21.17 30.48 -38.98
N GLY A 16 20.05 31.18 -39.15
CA GLY A 16 19.02 31.29 -38.13
C GLY A 16 18.47 29.90 -37.85
N ALA A 17 19.04 29.22 -36.86
CA ALA A 17 18.33 28.14 -36.20
C ALA A 17 17.04 28.74 -35.63
N PRO A 18 15.85 28.18 -35.91
CA PRO A 18 14.68 28.58 -35.17
C PRO A 18 14.96 28.22 -33.71
N LEU A 19 15.11 29.25 -32.88
CA LEU A 19 14.91 29.15 -31.45
C LEU A 19 13.44 28.80 -31.25
N ALA A 20 13.08 27.54 -31.49
CA ALA A 20 11.99 26.94 -30.76
C ALA A 20 12.45 26.98 -29.31
N ALA A 21 11.99 28.02 -28.60
CA ALA A 21 12.07 28.04 -27.15
C ALA A 21 11.35 26.76 -26.69
N GLN A 22 12.13 25.71 -26.45
CA GLN A 22 11.66 24.58 -25.68
C GLN A 22 11.35 25.19 -24.32
N ALA A 23 10.08 25.48 -24.08
CA ALA A 23 9.62 25.82 -22.76
C ALA A 23 9.81 24.55 -21.93
N GLN A 24 11.01 24.34 -21.39
CA GLN A 24 11.27 23.29 -20.43
C GLN A 24 10.45 23.64 -19.20
N CYS A 25 9.29 23.01 -19.08
CA CYS A 25 8.48 23.16 -17.89
C CYS A 25 9.32 22.80 -16.65
N PRO A 26 9.09 23.47 -15.50
CA PRO A 26 9.74 23.13 -14.25
C PRO A 26 9.63 21.63 -13.94
N THR A 27 10.58 21.09 -13.18
CA THR A 27 10.54 19.69 -12.74
C THR A 27 9.19 19.36 -12.07
N GLY A 28 8.52 18.29 -12.53
CA GLY A 28 7.20 17.91 -12.05
C GLY A 28 6.03 18.50 -12.85
N GLN A 29 6.30 19.22 -13.93
CA GLN A 29 5.29 19.73 -14.85
C GLN A 29 5.47 19.15 -16.26
N VAL A 30 4.36 19.00 -16.97
CA VAL A 30 4.31 18.61 -18.39
C VAL A 30 3.70 19.74 -19.20
N GLN A 31 4.16 19.87 -20.44
CA GLN A 31 3.65 20.87 -21.37
C GLN A 31 2.39 20.35 -22.05
N VAL A 32 1.30 21.12 -22.01
CA VAL A 32 0.05 20.85 -22.74
C VAL A 32 -0.25 22.02 -23.67
N CYS A 33 -0.40 21.73 -24.97
CA CYS A 33 -0.63 22.74 -26.00
C CYS A 33 -2.03 22.63 -26.58
N LEU A 34 -2.89 23.61 -26.29
CA LEU A 34 -4.24 23.75 -26.85
C LEU A 34 -4.41 25.22 -27.30
N GLY A 35 -3.94 25.55 -28.50
CA GLY A 35 -3.87 26.92 -29.02
C GLY A 35 -2.73 27.77 -28.42
N ALA A 36 -2.46 27.60 -27.13
CA ALA A 36 -1.25 28.06 -26.44
C ALA A 36 -0.70 26.90 -25.59
N CYS A 37 0.62 26.89 -25.37
CA CYS A 37 1.26 25.90 -24.51
C CYS A 37 1.33 26.42 -23.08
N LEU A 38 0.84 25.62 -22.13
CA LEU A 38 0.97 25.88 -20.70
C LEU A 38 1.64 24.68 -20.00
N CYS A 39 2.38 24.97 -18.93
CA CYS A 39 2.94 23.94 -18.07
C CYS A 39 1.92 23.62 -16.97
N VAL A 40 1.48 22.36 -16.92
CA VAL A 40 0.59 21.84 -15.88
C VAL A 40 1.33 20.84 -15.01
N PRO A 41 0.94 20.66 -13.73
CA PRO A 41 1.44 19.55 -12.92
C PRO A 41 1.27 18.23 -13.67
N ASP A 42 2.30 17.39 -13.65
CA ASP A 42 2.24 16.06 -14.25
C ASP A 42 1.16 15.22 -13.52
N PRO A 43 0.04 14.87 -14.19
CA PRO A 43 -1.06 14.18 -13.53
C PRO A 43 -0.65 12.79 -13.01
N VAL A 44 0.34 12.15 -13.62
CA VAL A 44 0.85 10.85 -13.16
C VAL A 44 1.62 11.03 -11.85
N ARG A 45 2.49 12.04 -11.75
CA ARG A 45 3.23 12.32 -10.52
C ARG A 45 2.30 12.75 -9.39
N VAL A 46 1.35 13.64 -9.66
CA VAL A 46 0.37 14.08 -8.65
C VAL A 46 -0.40 12.88 -8.10
N ARG A 47 -0.78 11.93 -8.96
CA ARG A 47 -1.41 10.68 -8.53
C ARG A 47 -0.48 9.82 -7.68
N GLU A 48 0.75 9.58 -8.11
CA GLU A 48 1.71 8.77 -7.35
C GLU A 48 2.05 9.39 -5.99
N ASP A 49 2.23 10.72 -5.93
CA ASP A 49 2.46 11.44 -4.68
C ASP A 49 1.25 11.28 -3.75
N GLY A 50 0.03 11.40 -4.29
CA GLY A 50 -1.21 11.14 -3.54
C GLY A 50 -1.28 9.72 -2.98
N LEU A 51 -0.95 8.70 -3.78
CA LEU A 51 -0.91 7.30 -3.36
C LEU A 51 0.16 7.05 -2.30
N ASN A 52 1.34 7.65 -2.43
CA ASN A 52 2.42 7.54 -1.44
C ASN A 52 2.01 8.18 -0.10
N MET A 53 1.37 9.34 -0.13
CA MET A 53 0.84 9.99 1.06
C MET A 53 -0.27 9.18 1.73
N ALA A 54 -1.14 8.54 0.95
CA ALA A 54 -2.19 7.67 1.46
C ALA A 54 -1.59 6.41 2.11
N ALA A 55 -0.63 5.76 1.45
CA ALA A 55 0.08 4.59 1.99
C ALA A 55 0.80 4.91 3.31
N ALA A 56 1.53 6.03 3.40
CA ALA A 56 2.21 6.42 4.64
C ALA A 56 1.23 6.67 5.80
N ARG A 57 0.04 7.23 5.51
CA ARG A 57 -1.00 7.40 6.53
C ARG A 57 -1.60 6.07 6.96
N LEU A 58 -1.86 5.17 6.02
CA LEU A 58 -2.37 3.83 6.31
C LEU A 58 -1.38 3.06 7.20
N GLU A 59 -0.08 3.08 6.86
CA GLU A 59 0.95 2.44 7.67
C GLU A 59 0.97 2.98 9.11
N ALA A 60 1.02 4.31 9.26
CA ALA A 60 1.03 4.95 10.58
C ALA A 60 -0.21 4.56 11.40
N TRP A 61 -1.37 4.48 10.74
CA TRP A 61 -2.62 4.10 11.38
C TRP A 61 -2.62 2.63 11.81
N LEU A 62 -2.15 1.71 10.96
CA LEU A 62 -2.00 0.28 11.31
C LEU A 62 -1.10 0.09 12.53
N LEU A 63 0.05 0.76 12.54
CA LEU A 63 1.00 0.70 13.66
C LEU A 63 0.40 1.29 14.95
N GLN A 64 -0.30 2.42 14.86
CA GLN A 64 -0.97 3.01 16.02
C GLN A 64 -2.04 2.06 16.58
N SER A 65 -2.85 1.47 15.70
CA SER A 65 -3.91 0.53 16.06
C SER A 65 -3.35 -0.72 16.72
N ARG A 66 -2.25 -1.26 16.18
CA ARG A 66 -1.54 -2.40 16.79
C ARG A 66 -1.12 -2.08 18.22
N GLN A 67 -0.53 -0.91 18.45
CA GLN A 67 -0.11 -0.50 19.79
C GLN A 67 -1.31 -0.33 20.74
N ALA A 68 -2.44 0.19 20.26
CA ALA A 68 -3.67 0.26 21.03
C ALA A 68 -4.18 -1.13 21.45
N ALA A 69 -4.25 -2.05 20.50
CA ALA A 69 -4.65 -3.43 20.74
C ALA A 69 -3.75 -4.12 21.78
N LEU A 70 -2.42 -3.96 21.67
CA LEU A 70 -1.46 -4.50 22.63
C LEU A 70 -1.63 -3.91 24.03
N ARG A 71 -1.84 -2.59 24.16
CA ARG A 71 -2.09 -1.94 25.46
C ARG A 71 -3.39 -2.42 26.10
N ALA A 72 -4.41 -2.67 25.30
CA ALA A 72 -5.70 -3.16 25.76
C ALA A 72 -5.68 -4.65 26.16
N GLY A 73 -4.57 -5.35 25.94
CA GLY A 73 -4.41 -6.76 26.23
C GLY A 73 -4.76 -7.66 25.05
N THR A 74 -3.96 -8.71 24.89
CA THR A 74 -4.06 -9.70 23.82
C THR A 74 -3.75 -11.10 24.33
N GLU A 75 -4.27 -12.11 23.65
CA GLU A 75 -4.08 -13.53 23.94
C GLU A 75 -3.32 -14.23 22.79
N PRO A 76 -2.61 -15.35 23.04
CA PRO A 76 -2.04 -16.18 21.97
C PRO A 76 -3.14 -16.93 21.20
N ILE A 77 -2.85 -17.41 19.98
CA ILE A 77 -3.81 -18.22 19.20
C ILE A 77 -4.38 -19.38 20.05
N PRO A 78 -5.71 -19.59 20.08
CA PRO A 78 -6.31 -20.71 20.80
C PRO A 78 -5.71 -22.06 20.37
N LEU A 79 -5.46 -22.95 21.33
CA LEU A 79 -4.71 -24.20 21.07
C LEU A 79 -5.34 -25.06 19.96
N MET A 80 -6.68 -25.14 19.91
CA MET A 80 -7.40 -25.90 18.89
C MET A 80 -7.21 -25.29 17.49
N ILE A 81 -7.38 -23.97 17.37
CA ILE A 81 -7.14 -23.23 16.12
C ILE A 81 -5.69 -23.42 15.67
N ARG A 82 -4.72 -23.26 16.59
CA ARG A 82 -3.30 -23.48 16.30
C ARG A 82 -3.04 -24.88 15.75
N ALA A 83 -3.61 -25.92 16.37
CA ALA A 83 -3.44 -27.29 15.92
C ALA A 83 -4.04 -27.53 14.52
N GLN A 84 -5.18 -26.93 14.21
CA GLN A 84 -5.80 -27.00 12.89
C GLN A 84 -5.00 -26.27 11.80
N LEU A 85 -4.25 -25.23 12.17
CA LEU A 85 -3.49 -24.38 11.24
C LEU A 85 -2.01 -24.76 11.10
N ALA A 86 -1.46 -25.56 12.01
CA ALA A 86 -0.09 -26.06 11.95
C ALA A 86 0.31 -26.71 10.61
N PRO A 87 -0.59 -27.38 9.85
CA PRO A 87 -0.23 -27.90 8.52
C PRO A 87 -0.08 -26.82 7.42
N PHE A 88 -0.52 -25.59 7.67
CA PHE A 88 -0.60 -24.52 6.66
C PHE A 88 0.39 -23.38 6.90
N TYR A 89 0.82 -23.17 8.15
CA TYR A 89 1.71 -22.08 8.55
C TYR A 89 2.85 -22.58 9.43
N ASP A 90 3.99 -21.89 9.35
CA ASP A 90 5.15 -22.20 10.19
C ASP A 90 4.86 -21.94 11.68
N ASP A 91 5.37 -22.81 12.56
CA ASP A 91 5.18 -22.70 14.01
C ASP A 91 5.64 -21.33 14.57
N ALA A 92 6.74 -20.79 14.04
CA ALA A 92 7.24 -19.48 14.46
C ALA A 92 6.25 -18.34 14.17
N LEU A 93 5.47 -18.43 13.08
CA LEU A 93 4.40 -17.47 12.80
C LEU A 93 3.27 -17.63 13.81
N LEU A 94 2.85 -18.88 14.06
CA LEU A 94 1.76 -19.18 15.00
C LEU A 94 2.08 -18.81 16.45
N ASP A 95 3.37 -18.84 16.84
CA ASP A 95 3.85 -18.43 18.17
C ASP A 95 3.90 -16.91 18.37
N GLU A 96 4.17 -16.15 17.31
CA GLU A 96 4.29 -14.68 17.37
C GLU A 96 2.93 -14.01 17.46
N VAL A 97 1.95 -14.53 16.72
CA VAL A 97 0.65 -13.88 16.54
C VAL A 97 -0.16 -13.82 17.82
N ARG A 98 -0.76 -12.65 18.03
CA ARG A 98 -1.68 -12.37 19.13
C ARG A 98 -3.06 -12.05 18.60
N PHE A 99 -4.07 -12.22 19.44
CA PHE A 99 -5.42 -11.77 19.12
C PHE A 99 -6.10 -11.04 20.27
N ARG A 100 -7.15 -10.33 19.92
CA ARG A 100 -8.13 -9.80 20.87
C ARG A 100 -9.53 -9.86 20.26
N VAL A 101 -10.53 -9.75 21.11
CA VAL A 101 -11.95 -9.63 20.72
C VAL A 101 -12.45 -8.23 21.01
N GLY A 102 -13.19 -7.66 20.06
CA GLY A 102 -13.83 -6.36 20.18
C GLY A 102 -12.89 -5.19 19.86
N ILE A 103 -13.51 -4.06 19.52
CA ILE A 103 -12.83 -2.78 19.27
C ILE A 103 -12.36 -2.15 20.59
N THR A 104 -11.33 -1.30 20.52
CA THR A 104 -10.96 -0.44 21.63
C THR A 104 -11.77 0.86 21.55
N ASP A 105 -11.81 1.66 22.62
CA ASP A 105 -12.45 2.98 22.60
C ASP A 105 -11.64 4.01 21.77
N GLU A 106 -10.47 3.63 21.25
CA GLU A 106 -9.63 4.47 20.40
C GLU A 106 -10.13 4.41 18.94
N MET A 107 -10.18 5.55 18.24
CA MET A 107 -10.51 5.61 16.81
C MET A 107 -9.36 5.04 15.95
N ASP A 108 -9.22 3.73 15.95
CA ASP A 108 -8.15 2.99 15.28
C ASP A 108 -8.64 2.30 13.98
N ALA A 109 -7.70 1.77 13.18
CA ALA A 109 -7.97 1.15 11.87
C ALA A 109 -8.91 -0.03 12.00
N ALA A 110 -8.69 -0.87 13.01
CA ALA A 110 -9.57 -1.97 13.32
C ALA A 110 -10.97 -1.47 13.66
N THR A 111 -11.12 -0.38 14.42
CA THR A 111 -12.41 0.18 14.81
C THR A 111 -13.21 0.68 13.61
N VAL A 112 -12.57 1.40 12.68
CA VAL A 112 -13.26 1.88 11.47
C VAL A 112 -13.58 0.71 10.52
N MET A 113 -12.66 -0.23 10.32
CA MET A 113 -12.92 -1.39 9.46
C MET A 113 -14.00 -2.30 10.04
N LEU A 114 -14.01 -2.51 11.37
CA LEU A 114 -15.04 -3.27 12.08
C LEU A 114 -16.37 -2.51 12.23
N GLN A 115 -16.51 -1.26 11.79
CA GLN A 115 -17.83 -0.66 11.62
C GLN A 115 -18.56 -1.22 10.39
N ASN A 116 -17.83 -1.79 9.42
CA ASN A 116 -18.45 -2.53 8.34
C ASN A 116 -18.91 -3.90 8.87
N PRO A 117 -20.23 -4.21 8.90
CA PRO A 117 -20.74 -5.46 9.48
C PRO A 117 -20.19 -6.72 8.78
N ASP A 118 -19.73 -6.60 7.53
CA ASP A 118 -19.20 -7.71 6.76
C ASP A 118 -17.77 -8.09 7.16
N VAL A 119 -17.06 -7.23 7.90
CA VAL A 119 -15.70 -7.50 8.40
C VAL A 119 -15.79 -8.24 9.73
N GLN A 120 -15.24 -9.46 9.80
CA GLN A 120 -15.27 -10.29 11.01
C GLN A 120 -13.96 -10.24 11.81
N ALA A 121 -12.85 -9.93 11.15
CA ALA A 121 -11.55 -9.73 11.77
C ALA A 121 -10.70 -8.73 10.96
N VAL A 122 -9.67 -8.20 11.60
CA VAL A 122 -8.68 -7.30 10.97
C VAL A 122 -7.30 -7.63 11.50
N THR A 123 -6.32 -7.79 10.62
CA THR A 123 -4.92 -8.00 10.99
C THR A 123 -4.13 -6.69 11.07
N LEU A 124 -3.61 -6.41 12.27
CA LEU A 124 -2.75 -5.28 12.60
C LEU A 124 -1.31 -5.77 12.82
N VAL A 125 -0.57 -5.95 11.72
CA VAL A 125 0.78 -6.52 11.73
C VAL A 125 0.79 -7.98 12.21
N ASP A 126 1.02 -8.22 13.49
CA ASP A 126 1.03 -9.52 14.18
C ASP A 126 -0.14 -9.69 15.16
N VAL A 127 -1.05 -8.70 15.23
CA VAL A 127 -2.22 -8.74 16.11
C VAL A 127 -3.51 -8.84 15.30
N VAL A 128 -4.28 -9.90 15.50
CA VAL A 128 -5.60 -10.07 14.86
C VAL A 128 -6.70 -9.60 15.81
N VAL A 129 -7.52 -8.66 15.33
CA VAL A 129 -8.67 -8.15 16.10
C VAL A 129 -9.94 -8.76 15.54
N PHE A 130 -10.57 -9.64 16.31
CA PHE A 130 -11.85 -10.26 15.96
C PHE A 130 -13.01 -9.41 16.45
N ARG A 131 -14.09 -9.37 15.67
CA ARG A 131 -15.36 -8.74 16.08
C ARG A 131 -15.97 -9.41 17.30
N ASN A 132 -16.04 -10.74 17.28
CA ASN A 132 -16.72 -11.55 18.28
C ASN A 132 -15.86 -12.74 18.69
N ALA A 133 -16.13 -13.28 19.89
CA ALA A 133 -15.34 -14.35 20.48
C ALA A 133 -15.53 -15.68 19.73
N ASP A 134 -16.72 -15.94 19.18
CA ASP A 134 -17.02 -17.18 18.47
C ASP A 134 -16.14 -17.34 17.23
N ALA A 135 -15.97 -16.29 16.44
CA ALA A 135 -15.08 -16.28 15.28
C ALA A 135 -13.62 -16.53 15.69
N ALA A 136 -13.16 -15.91 16.78
CA ALA A 136 -11.81 -16.11 17.30
C ALA A 136 -11.59 -17.53 17.85
N ALA A 137 -12.61 -18.16 18.42
CA ALA A 137 -12.51 -19.47 19.05
C ALA A 137 -12.66 -20.63 18.07
N GLU A 138 -13.51 -20.49 17.05
CA GLU A 138 -14.00 -21.63 16.25
C GLU A 138 -13.72 -21.53 14.74
N ASP A 139 -13.46 -20.34 14.18
CA ASP A 139 -13.30 -20.18 12.72
C ASP A 139 -11.83 -20.21 12.27
N ALA A 140 -11.25 -21.41 12.21
CA ALA A 140 -9.88 -21.59 11.71
C ALA A 140 -9.69 -21.16 10.26
N ALA A 141 -10.75 -21.16 9.44
CA ALA A 141 -10.65 -20.67 8.07
C ALA A 141 -10.48 -19.15 8.03
N LEU A 142 -11.23 -18.41 8.85
CA LEU A 142 -11.03 -16.97 9.03
C LEU A 142 -9.65 -16.68 9.61
N TRP A 143 -9.18 -17.43 10.60
CA TRP A 143 -7.80 -17.29 11.08
C TRP A 143 -6.77 -17.47 9.98
N ALA A 144 -6.93 -18.43 9.08
CA ALA A 144 -6.02 -18.59 7.95
C ALA A 144 -5.98 -17.33 7.05
N HIS A 145 -7.12 -16.70 6.80
CA HIS A 145 -7.16 -15.41 6.09
C HIS A 145 -6.28 -14.36 6.81
N GLU A 146 -6.49 -14.20 8.11
CA GLU A 146 -5.78 -13.19 8.90
C GLU A 146 -4.27 -13.48 9.02
N LEU A 147 -3.89 -14.75 9.22
CA LEU A 147 -2.48 -15.16 9.25
C LEU A 147 -1.77 -14.95 7.92
N TRP A 148 -2.49 -14.96 6.80
CA TRP A 148 -1.92 -14.59 5.51
C TRP A 148 -1.49 -13.13 5.48
N HIS A 149 -2.30 -12.23 6.05
CA HIS A 149 -1.90 -10.83 6.19
C HIS A 149 -0.69 -10.67 7.11
N VAL A 150 -0.59 -11.45 8.21
CA VAL A 150 0.62 -11.48 9.04
C VAL A 150 1.84 -11.86 8.21
N GLN A 151 1.74 -12.89 7.35
CA GLN A 151 2.82 -13.28 6.46
C GLN A 151 3.18 -12.16 5.47
N GLN A 152 2.19 -11.48 4.88
CA GLN A 152 2.42 -10.33 4.01
C GLN A 152 3.17 -9.19 4.74
N TYR A 153 2.83 -8.91 6.00
CA TYR A 153 3.59 -7.93 6.81
C TYR A 153 5.03 -8.38 7.05
N ARG A 154 5.26 -9.67 7.35
CA ARG A 154 6.63 -10.22 7.55
C ARG A 154 7.47 -10.15 6.28
N GLU A 155 6.86 -10.40 5.12
CA GLU A 155 7.56 -10.42 3.83
C GLU A 155 7.80 -9.02 3.26
N TRP A 156 6.82 -8.12 3.39
CA TRP A 156 6.84 -6.83 2.70
C TRP A 156 7.21 -5.66 3.61
N GLY A 157 7.18 -5.85 4.92
CA GLY A 157 7.16 -4.74 5.87
C GLY A 157 5.80 -4.01 5.88
N THR A 158 5.61 -3.14 6.87
CA THR A 158 4.37 -2.38 7.04
C THR A 158 4.19 -1.31 5.95
N ASP A 159 5.29 -0.71 5.50
CA ASP A 159 5.34 0.26 4.41
C ASP A 159 5.02 -0.42 3.07
N GLY A 160 5.61 -1.60 2.82
CA GLY A 160 5.39 -2.37 1.60
C GLY A 160 3.97 -2.93 1.52
N PHE A 161 3.39 -3.35 2.65
CA PHE A 161 1.98 -3.70 2.74
C PHE A 161 1.09 -2.51 2.40
N ALA A 162 1.27 -1.38 3.10
CA ALA A 162 0.42 -0.19 2.92
C ALA A 162 0.49 0.36 1.48
N GLN A 163 1.66 0.33 0.85
CA GLN A 163 1.84 0.73 -0.55
C GLN A 163 1.08 -0.16 -1.54
N ARG A 164 1.05 -1.48 -1.31
CA ARG A 164 0.31 -2.43 -2.16
C ARG A 164 -1.19 -2.30 -1.94
N TYR A 165 -1.62 -2.30 -0.68
CA TYR A 165 -3.02 -2.17 -0.30
C TYR A 165 -3.67 -0.89 -0.85
N THR A 166 -2.95 0.23 -0.77
CA THR A 166 -3.44 1.54 -1.27
C THR A 166 -3.57 1.58 -2.80
N ARG A 167 -2.76 0.80 -3.52
CA ARG A 167 -2.74 0.79 -5.00
C ARG A 167 -3.70 -0.24 -5.58
N ASP A 168 -3.72 -1.42 -4.98
CA ASP A 168 -4.49 -2.57 -5.43
C ASP A 168 -4.76 -3.50 -4.24
N PHE A 169 -5.82 -3.18 -3.48
CA PHE A 169 -6.22 -3.99 -2.33
C PHE A 169 -6.62 -5.41 -2.74
N GLN A 170 -7.14 -5.62 -3.96
CA GLN A 170 -7.57 -6.94 -4.42
C GLN A 170 -6.38 -7.90 -4.51
N SER A 171 -5.25 -7.42 -5.04
CA SER A 171 -4.00 -8.21 -5.08
C SER A 171 -3.48 -8.64 -3.71
N VAL A 172 -3.88 -7.95 -2.64
CA VAL A 172 -3.52 -8.27 -1.25
C VAL A 172 -4.52 -9.26 -0.64
N GLU A 173 -5.81 -9.06 -0.88
CA GLU A 173 -6.92 -9.84 -0.31
C GLU A 173 -7.14 -11.20 -0.99
N GLU A 174 -6.98 -11.29 -2.31
CA GLU A 174 -7.28 -12.50 -3.08
C GLU A 174 -6.54 -13.74 -2.56
N PRO A 175 -5.19 -13.71 -2.35
CA PRO A 175 -4.49 -14.86 -1.83
C PRO A 175 -4.90 -15.23 -0.39
N ALA A 176 -5.31 -14.25 0.42
CA ALA A 176 -5.85 -14.49 1.77
C ALA A 176 -7.20 -15.23 1.70
N TYR A 177 -8.06 -14.91 0.74
CA TYR A 177 -9.28 -15.68 0.49
C TYR A 177 -9.01 -17.08 -0.07
N GLU A 178 -7.98 -17.26 -0.88
CA GLU A 178 -7.58 -18.57 -1.41
C GLU A 178 -7.19 -19.54 -0.29
N ILE A 179 -6.34 -19.09 0.64
CA ILE A 179 -5.92 -19.93 1.78
C ILE A 179 -7.07 -20.18 2.75
N GLN A 180 -7.93 -19.19 3.00
CA GLN A 180 -9.18 -19.39 3.75
C GLN A 180 -10.04 -20.50 3.14
N ALA A 181 -10.25 -20.46 1.82
CA ALA A 181 -11.03 -21.46 1.11
C ALA A 181 -10.36 -22.84 1.16
N ARG A 182 -9.02 -22.90 1.08
CA ARG A 182 -8.26 -24.13 1.19
C ARG A 182 -8.40 -24.76 2.59
N VAL A 183 -8.23 -23.99 3.66
CA VAL A 183 -8.39 -24.47 5.04
C VAL A 183 -9.82 -24.92 5.29
N ARG A 184 -10.82 -24.12 4.88
CA ARG A 184 -12.24 -24.48 5.00
C ARG A 184 -12.58 -25.81 4.32
N ARG A 185 -11.93 -26.14 3.19
CA ARG A 185 -12.11 -27.44 2.52
C ARG A 185 -11.41 -28.59 3.25
N ALA A 186 -10.28 -28.33 3.89
CA ALA A 186 -9.51 -29.35 4.58
C ALA A 186 -10.09 -29.75 5.96
N LEU A 187 -10.85 -28.84 6.59
CA LEU A 187 -11.48 -29.07 7.90
C LEU A 187 -12.93 -29.60 7.82
N ARG A 188 -13.45 -29.81 6.61
CA ARG A 188 -14.74 -30.47 6.37
C ARG A 188 -14.59 -31.98 6.32
#